data_AF-A0A819TAB4-F1
#
_entry.id   AF-A0A819TAB4-F1
#
_cell.length_a   1.000
_cell.length_b   1.000
_cell.length_c   1.000
_cell.angle_alpha   90.00
_cell.angle_beta   90.00
_cell.angle_gamma   90.00
#
_symmetry.space_group_name_H-M   'P 1'
#
loop_
_entity.id
_entity.type
_entity.pdbx_description
1 polymer ?
#
loop_
_entity_poly.entity_id
_entity_poly.type
_entity_poly.pdbx_seq_one_letter_code
_entity_poly.pdbx_strand_id
1 'polypeptide(L)'
;MVKKLHKAGIDVSLDVTYNYTGEGNQFGPTLLLKGIDNGSYYRLIEHDKRYYFDYTGCDNTLNCRLPNVLRLIMNSLRYSILDMHVDGFRFDLAVTFARKLHAVDRLKTFFDIIHQDSVIGRVKLFVEP
;
A
#
# COMPACT_ATOMS: atom_id res chain seq x y z
N MET A 1 20.91 -4.64 -10.82
CA MET A 1 21.33 -4.52 -9.40
C MET A 1 21.03 -5.81 -8.64
N VAL A 2 19.76 -6.16 -8.41
CA VAL A 2 19.31 -7.35 -7.64
C VAL A 2 20.09 -8.63 -7.98
N LYS A 3 20.19 -9.01 -9.27
CA LYS A 3 20.98 -10.18 -9.71
C LYS A 3 22.43 -10.21 -9.19
N LYS A 4 23.10 -9.06 -9.03
CA LYS A 4 24.47 -9.00 -8.50
C LYS A 4 24.49 -9.21 -6.99
N LEU A 5 23.50 -8.69 -6.26
CA LEU A 5 23.34 -8.89 -4.82
C LEU A 5 23.06 -10.36 -4.50
N HIS A 6 22.17 -11.00 -5.26
CA HIS A 6 21.90 -12.43 -5.12
C HIS A 6 23.11 -13.31 -5.41
N LYS A 7 23.93 -12.97 -6.42
CA LYS A 7 25.20 -13.68 -6.67
C LYS A 7 26.18 -13.60 -5.50
N ALA A 8 26.06 -12.58 -4.67
CA ALA A 8 26.84 -12.41 -3.45
C ALA A 8 26.14 -12.99 -2.20
N GLY A 9 24.99 -13.66 -2.34
CA GLY A 9 24.21 -14.20 -1.22
C GLY A 9 23.52 -13.14 -0.37
N ILE A 10 23.19 -11.98 -0.96
CA ILE A 10 22.54 -10.85 -0.26
C ILE A 10 21.09 -10.72 -0.75
N ASP A 11 20.15 -10.81 0.19
CA ASP A 11 18.73 -10.57 -0.04
C ASP A 11 18.42 -9.07 -0.19
N VAL A 12 17.39 -8.76 -0.98
CA VAL A 12 16.90 -7.40 -1.23
C VAL A 12 15.48 -7.26 -0.72
N SER A 13 15.30 -6.44 0.31
CA SER A 13 13.97 -6.03 0.76
C SER A 13 13.73 -4.55 0.45
N LEU A 14 12.50 -4.21 0.06
CA LEU A 14 12.11 -2.83 -0.25
C LEU A 14 11.29 -2.21 0.89
N ASP A 15 11.60 -0.96 1.21
CA ASP A 15 10.68 -0.12 1.98
C ASP A 15 9.57 0.37 1.04
N VAL A 16 8.32 0.11 1.40
CA VAL A 16 7.17 0.37 0.51
C VAL A 16 6.10 1.20 1.20
N THR A 17 5.63 2.20 0.46
CA THR A 17 4.59 3.14 0.87
C THR A 17 3.35 2.90 0.01
N TYR A 18 2.31 2.32 0.62
CA TYR A 18 1.00 2.10 -0.01
C TYR A 18 -0.15 2.78 0.74
N ASN A 19 0.19 3.65 1.68
CA ASN A 19 -0.74 4.33 2.58
C ASN A 19 -1.16 5.71 2.04
N TYR A 20 -0.28 6.44 1.34
CA TYR A 20 -0.54 7.73 0.68
C TYR A 20 0.11 7.78 -0.72
N THR A 21 -0.08 8.91 -1.40
CA THR A 21 0.56 9.21 -2.69
C THR A 21 1.10 10.64 -2.73
N GLY A 22 2.02 10.91 -3.66
CA GLY A 22 2.52 12.27 -3.93
C GLY A 22 1.49 13.25 -4.52
N GLU A 23 0.23 12.84 -4.75
CA GLU A 23 -0.82 13.75 -5.23
C GLU A 23 -1.40 14.66 -4.12
N GLY A 24 -1.05 14.45 -2.85
CA GLY A 24 -1.47 15.30 -1.73
C GLY A 24 -3.00 15.44 -1.58
N ASN A 25 -3.43 16.52 -0.93
CA ASN A 25 -4.84 16.85 -0.66
C ASN A 25 -5.50 17.55 -1.87
N GLN A 26 -6.61 18.28 -1.65
CA GLN A 26 -7.32 19.03 -2.69
C GLN A 26 -6.50 20.12 -3.38
N PHE A 27 -5.42 20.61 -2.76
CA PHE A 27 -4.49 21.57 -3.34
C PHE A 27 -3.28 20.90 -4.01
N GLY A 28 -3.08 19.60 -3.78
CA GLY A 28 -2.03 18.84 -4.43
C GLY A 28 -2.33 18.59 -5.91
N PRO A 29 -1.31 18.15 -6.69
CA PRO A 29 -1.44 18.01 -8.12
C PRO A 29 -2.42 16.88 -8.51
N THR A 30 -2.81 16.87 -9.78
CA THR A 30 -3.54 15.76 -10.41
C THR A 30 -2.61 15.11 -11.44
N LEU A 31 -2.00 14.00 -11.06
CA LEU A 31 -0.99 13.28 -11.84
C LEU A 31 -1.47 11.92 -12.32
N LEU A 32 -2.25 11.19 -11.50
CA LEU A 32 -2.62 9.81 -11.80
C LEU A 32 -3.98 9.43 -11.20
N LEU A 33 -3.98 8.90 -9.97
CA LEU A 33 -5.15 8.27 -9.35
C LEU A 33 -6.26 9.28 -9.10
N LYS A 34 -5.89 10.52 -8.72
CA LYS A 34 -6.84 11.62 -8.54
C LYS A 34 -7.58 11.95 -9.83
N GLY A 35 -6.88 11.89 -10.97
CA GLY A 35 -7.45 12.14 -12.30
C GLY A 35 -8.25 10.97 -12.87
N ILE A 36 -7.86 9.73 -12.54
CA ILE A 36 -8.53 8.52 -13.02
C ILE A 36 -9.85 8.28 -12.27
N ASP A 37 -9.79 8.21 -10.95
CA ASP A 37 -10.97 8.00 -10.10
C ASP A 37 -10.67 8.37 -8.64
N ASN A 38 -10.76 9.67 -8.33
CA ASN A 38 -10.47 10.20 -7.01
C ASN A 38 -11.26 9.52 -5.88
N GLY A 39 -12.57 9.30 -6.10
CA GLY A 39 -13.49 8.77 -5.08
C GLY A 39 -13.23 7.32 -4.74
N SER A 40 -12.71 6.55 -5.70
CA SER A 40 -12.29 5.18 -5.45
C SER A 40 -10.92 5.11 -4.79
N TYR A 41 -9.93 5.85 -5.28
CA TYR A 41 -8.55 5.68 -4.84
C TYR A 41 -8.25 6.33 -3.49
N TYR A 42 -8.92 7.42 -3.13
CA TYR A 42 -8.65 8.13 -1.87
C TYR A 42 -9.79 8.03 -0.88
N ARG A 43 -9.44 8.07 0.41
CA ARG A 43 -10.42 8.24 1.47
C ARG A 43 -10.88 9.69 1.52
N LEU A 44 -12.10 9.95 1.08
CA LEU A 44 -12.71 11.28 1.14
C LEU A 44 -13.58 11.44 2.39
N ILE A 45 -13.76 12.68 2.85
CA ILE A 45 -14.65 12.99 3.97
C ILE A 45 -16.10 12.74 3.51
N GLU A 46 -16.84 11.92 4.26
CA GLU A 46 -18.16 11.41 3.84
C GLU A 46 -19.19 12.52 3.59
N HIS A 47 -19.17 13.56 4.43
CA HIS A 47 -20.06 14.72 4.33
C HIS A 47 -19.50 15.86 3.47
N ASP A 48 -18.23 15.78 3.07
CA ASP A 48 -17.61 16.76 2.18
C ASP A 48 -16.50 16.11 1.34
N LYS A 49 -16.92 15.50 0.22
CA LYS A 49 -16.03 14.73 -0.65
C LYS A 49 -14.99 15.59 -1.38
N ARG A 50 -14.99 16.91 -1.19
CA ARG A 50 -13.90 17.78 -1.64
C ARG A 50 -12.61 17.51 -0.86
N TYR A 51 -12.72 17.09 0.40
CA TYR A 51 -11.60 16.92 1.31
C TYR A 51 -11.24 15.46 1.55
N TYR A 52 -10.00 15.24 1.97
CA TYR A 52 -9.39 13.93 2.16
C TYR A 52 -9.26 13.62 3.65
N PHE A 53 -9.47 12.36 4.02
CA PHE A 53 -9.04 11.87 5.32
C PHE A 53 -7.54 11.58 5.28
N ASP A 54 -6.81 12.21 6.18
CA ASP A 54 -5.38 11.98 6.36
C ASP A 54 -5.11 11.17 7.64
N TYR A 55 -4.80 9.89 7.45
CA TYR A 55 -4.30 9.02 8.53
C TYR A 55 -2.78 8.88 8.52
N THR A 56 -2.09 9.41 7.50
CA THR A 56 -0.67 9.23 7.24
C THR A 56 0.17 10.42 7.69
N GLY A 57 -0.45 11.60 7.84
CA GLY A 57 0.24 12.87 7.99
C GLY A 57 0.79 13.40 6.66
N CYS A 58 0.37 12.80 5.53
CA CYS A 58 0.84 13.12 4.18
C CYS A 58 -0.32 13.55 3.27
N ASP A 59 -1.30 14.26 3.83
CA ASP A 59 -2.40 14.95 3.14
C ASP A 59 -3.45 14.06 2.48
N ASN A 60 -3.17 12.78 2.24
CA ASN A 60 -4.14 11.82 1.72
C ASN A 60 -3.93 10.41 2.29
N THR A 61 -4.95 9.57 2.13
CA THR A 61 -4.86 8.14 2.45
C THR A 61 -5.51 7.32 1.35
N LEU A 62 -4.80 6.31 0.86
CA LEU A 62 -5.32 5.36 -0.12
C LEU A 62 -6.47 4.54 0.46
N ASN A 63 -7.52 4.36 -0.33
CA ASN A 63 -8.72 3.65 0.08
C ASN A 63 -8.58 2.14 -0.14
N CYS A 64 -7.77 1.49 0.69
CA CYS A 64 -7.57 0.05 0.68
C CYS A 64 -8.81 -0.78 1.12
N ARG A 65 -9.98 -0.14 1.25
CA ARG A 65 -11.25 -0.83 1.48
C ARG A 65 -11.88 -1.31 0.17
N LEU A 66 -11.49 -0.73 -0.96
CA LEU A 66 -12.04 -1.10 -2.24
C LEU A 66 -11.18 -2.19 -2.90
N PRO A 67 -11.80 -3.26 -3.46
CA PRO A 67 -11.08 -4.38 -4.04
C PRO A 67 -10.12 -4.00 -5.18
N ASN A 68 -10.44 -2.96 -5.96
CA ASN A 68 -9.60 -2.48 -7.05
C ASN A 68 -8.30 -1.82 -6.54
N VAL A 69 -8.36 -1.08 -5.44
CA VAL A 69 -7.18 -0.47 -4.79
C VAL A 69 -6.30 -1.56 -4.16
N LEU A 70 -6.92 -2.53 -3.48
CA LEU A 70 -6.19 -3.70 -2.96
C LEU A 70 -5.52 -4.48 -4.08
N ARG A 71 -6.23 -4.71 -5.19
CA ARG A 71 -5.67 -5.40 -6.36
C ARG A 71 -4.47 -4.66 -6.94
N LEU A 72 -4.50 -3.32 -6.97
CA LEU A 72 -3.36 -2.50 -7.40
C LEU A 72 -2.12 -2.77 -6.52
N ILE A 73 -2.29 -2.75 -5.20
CA ILE A 73 -1.21 -3.01 -4.24
C ILE A 73 -0.68 -4.45 -4.42
N MET A 74 -1.58 -5.44 -4.44
CA MET A 74 -1.20 -6.85 -4.60
C MET A 74 -0.47 -7.11 -5.91
N ASN A 75 -0.90 -6.48 -7.01
CA ASN A 75 -0.21 -6.59 -8.29
C ASN A 75 1.18 -5.94 -8.26
N SER A 76 1.31 -4.79 -7.59
CA SER A 76 2.61 -4.13 -7.41
C SER A 76 3.59 -5.00 -6.60
N LEU A 77 3.12 -5.64 -5.53
CA LEU A 77 3.92 -6.58 -4.74
C LEU A 77 4.35 -7.79 -5.57
N ARG A 78 3.41 -8.42 -6.31
CA ARG A 78 3.74 -9.56 -7.18
C ARG A 78 4.75 -9.19 -8.26
N TYR A 79 4.59 -8.02 -8.90
CA TYR A 79 5.54 -7.53 -9.89
C TYR A 79 6.95 -7.38 -9.29
N SER A 80 7.05 -6.78 -8.10
CA SER A 80 8.33 -6.64 -7.41
C SER A 80 8.98 -7.99 -7.09
N ILE A 81 8.20 -9.02 -6.75
CA ILE A 81 8.73 -10.37 -6.48
C ILE A 81 9.09 -11.11 -7.78
N LEU A 82 8.12 -11.25 -8.69
CA LEU A 82 8.24 -12.12 -9.86
C LEU A 82 9.16 -11.53 -10.93
N ASP A 83 9.00 -10.24 -11.21
CA ASP A 83 9.74 -9.59 -12.28
C ASP A 83 11.04 -8.95 -11.75
N MET A 84 10.96 -8.28 -10.60
CA MET A 84 12.10 -7.55 -10.03
C MET A 84 12.96 -8.40 -9.07
N HIS A 85 12.50 -9.59 -8.68
CA HIS A 85 13.20 -10.54 -7.80
C HIS A 85 13.50 -9.97 -6.40
N VAL A 86 12.56 -9.21 -5.84
CA VAL A 86 12.62 -8.71 -4.46
C VAL A 86 12.27 -9.83 -3.48
N ASP A 87 13.03 -9.94 -2.39
CA ASP A 87 12.96 -11.02 -1.40
C ASP A 87 12.08 -10.68 -0.18
N GLY A 88 11.62 -9.44 -0.07
CA GLY A 88 10.79 -8.99 1.04
C GLY A 88 10.41 -7.51 1.00
N PHE A 89 9.55 -7.12 1.95
CA PHE A 89 9.03 -5.77 2.06
C PHE A 89 8.98 -5.33 3.51
N ARG A 90 9.35 -4.07 3.75
CA ARG A 90 9.03 -3.33 4.97
C ARG A 90 7.91 -2.35 4.64
N PHE A 91 6.75 -2.52 5.26
CA PHE A 91 5.60 -1.65 5.04
C PHE A 91 5.68 -0.43 5.96
N ASP A 92 5.70 0.74 5.33
CA ASP A 92 5.61 2.03 6.00
C ASP A 92 4.20 2.28 6.57
N LEU A 93 4.15 2.72 7.84
CA LEU A 93 2.93 3.00 8.62
C LEU A 93 1.77 2.04 8.33
N ALA A 94 1.98 0.73 8.45
CA ALA A 94 0.97 -0.25 8.04
C ALA A 94 -0.34 -0.13 8.85
N VAL A 95 -0.28 0.47 10.05
CA VAL A 95 -1.47 0.79 10.86
C VAL A 95 -2.48 1.71 10.16
N THR A 96 -2.05 2.47 9.15
CA THR A 96 -2.96 3.30 8.34
C THR A 96 -4.00 2.46 7.59
N PHE A 97 -3.68 1.21 7.24
CA PHE A 97 -4.65 0.26 6.67
C PHE A 97 -5.76 -0.10 7.68
N ALA A 98 -5.49 0.03 8.99
CA ALA A 98 -6.34 -0.41 10.09
C ALA A 98 -7.18 0.68 10.77
N ARG A 99 -7.01 1.97 10.43
CA ARG A 99 -7.61 3.04 11.26
C ARG A 99 -9.12 3.24 11.02
N LYS A 100 -9.91 2.67 11.94
CA LYS A 100 -11.21 3.09 12.53
C LYS A 100 -11.43 2.30 13.86
N LEU A 101 -12.26 2.82 14.79
CA LEU A 101 -12.52 2.24 16.13
C LEU A 101 -13.08 0.78 16.16
N HIS A 102 -13.36 0.17 15.01
CA HIS A 102 -13.77 -1.24 14.85
C HIS A 102 -12.91 -2.00 13.81
N ALA A 103 -11.68 -1.52 13.51
CA ALA A 103 -10.92 -1.91 12.32
C ALA A 103 -9.60 -2.65 12.58
N VAL A 104 -9.38 -3.14 13.81
CA VAL A 104 -8.33 -4.16 14.07
C VAL A 104 -8.54 -5.38 13.15
N ASP A 105 -9.79 -5.78 12.92
CA ASP A 105 -10.18 -6.86 12.00
C ASP A 105 -9.76 -6.62 10.54
N ARG A 106 -9.54 -5.35 10.14
CA ARG A 106 -9.21 -5.00 8.75
C ARG A 106 -7.72 -4.98 8.46
N LEU A 107 -6.87 -4.64 9.43
CA LEU A 107 -5.44 -4.94 9.33
C LEU A 107 -5.26 -6.44 9.12
N LYS A 108 -5.98 -7.22 9.94
CA LYS A 108 -6.02 -8.67 9.84
C LYS A 108 -6.48 -9.12 8.46
N THR A 109 -7.56 -8.54 7.91
CA THR A 109 -8.05 -8.90 6.56
C THR A 109 -7.00 -8.64 5.45
N PHE A 110 -6.31 -7.50 5.50
CA PHE A 110 -5.26 -7.19 4.52
C PHE A 110 -4.09 -8.18 4.61
N PHE A 111 -3.61 -8.44 5.82
CA PHE A 111 -2.56 -9.42 6.02
C PHE A 111 -3.02 -10.85 5.74
N ASP A 112 -4.27 -11.23 6.04
CA ASP A 112 -4.83 -12.54 5.70
C ASP A 112 -4.79 -12.75 4.19
N ILE A 113 -5.16 -11.73 3.40
CA ILE A 113 -5.08 -11.77 1.94
C ILE A 113 -3.62 -11.93 1.46
N ILE A 114 -2.68 -11.20 2.06
CA ILE A 114 -1.25 -11.32 1.74
C ILE A 114 -0.73 -12.72 2.07
N HIS A 115 -1.06 -13.27 3.24
CA HIS A 115 -0.60 -14.59 3.66
C HIS A 115 -1.23 -15.72 2.85
N GLN A 116 -2.44 -15.53 2.32
CA GLN A 116 -3.10 -16.49 1.42
C GLN A 116 -2.55 -16.43 -0.01
N ASP A 117 -1.87 -15.34 -0.38
CA ASP A 117 -1.32 -15.21 -1.72
C ASP A 117 -0.13 -16.15 -1.92
N SER A 118 -0.21 -16.99 -2.95
CA SER A 118 0.81 -18.01 -3.23
C SER A 118 2.21 -17.47 -3.55
N VAL A 119 2.33 -16.19 -3.91
CA VAL A 119 3.59 -15.52 -4.23
C VAL A 119 4.05 -14.66 -3.05
N ILE A 120 3.19 -13.73 -2.60
CA ILE A 120 3.55 -12.74 -1.57
C ILE A 120 3.68 -13.40 -0.19
N GLY A 121 2.88 -14.43 0.11
CA GLY A 121 2.96 -15.15 1.39
C GLY A 121 4.26 -15.93 1.61
N ARG A 122 5.17 -15.97 0.61
CA ARG A 122 6.45 -16.68 0.67
C ARG A 122 7.66 -15.78 0.91
N VAL A 123 7.48 -14.46 0.94
CA VAL A 123 8.59 -13.50 1.12
C VAL A 123 8.63 -12.92 2.53
N LYS A 124 9.74 -12.25 2.89
CA LYS A 124 9.91 -11.66 4.21
C LYS A 124 9.07 -10.38 4.34
N LEU A 125 8.22 -10.30 5.36
CA LEU A 125 7.35 -9.15 5.59
C LEU A 125 7.68 -8.49 6.94
N PHE A 126 8.01 -7.20 6.90
CA PHE A 126 8.23 -6.36 8.07
C PHE A 126 7.19 -5.26 8.10
N VAL A 127 6.80 -4.84 9.30
CA VAL A 127 5.75 -3.86 9.49
C VAL A 127 6.21 -2.80 10.46
N GLU A 128 6.06 -1.52 10.09
CA GLU A 128 6.06 -0.44 11.06
C GLU A 128 4.70 -0.40 11.79
N PRO A 129 4.70 -0.59 13.12
CA PRO A 129 3.49 -0.63 13.93
C PRO A 129 2.91 0.77 14.22
#